data_AF-A0A4S4K4G8-F1
#
_entry.id   AF-A0A4S4K4G8-F1
#
_cell.length_a   1.000
_cell.length_b   1.000
_cell.length_c   1.000
_cell.angle_alpha   90.00
_cell.angle_beta   90.00
_cell.angle_gamma   90.00
#
_symmetry.space_group_name_H-M   'P 1'
#
loop_
_entity.id
_entity.type
_entity.pdbx_description
1 polymer ?
#
loop_
_entity_poly.entity_id
_entity_poly.type
_entity_poly.pdbx_seq_one_letter_code
_entity_poly.pdbx_strand_id
1 'polypeptide(L)'
;MAESNTDAETVPAGDMVYENAVLMLRDGLIMREFTDAIKCGDSGRIIISLKTLALYYRGSGRTKYAYEILVLIHNLNHVWLKCLRDVVIKNWLVNPMGHTEGFVPVDLLQEHMNLWIKTIYQAQGSNTLWEWLEMISPCINILRTLATQVNSTLGDKQGVKHHELDLSNDIRELMKVLHTHQVYSQVIGRTIDGEKGSVPDVLVGGLHGLKKPLEEYNELFERLRT
;
A
#
# COMPACT_ATOMS: atom_id res chain seq x y z
N MET A 1 35.31 37.16 -42.26
CA MET A 1 35.72 36.52 -41.00
C MET A 1 34.76 36.97 -39.92
N ALA A 2 33.82 36.10 -39.56
CA ALA A 2 33.02 36.22 -38.36
C ALA A 2 32.81 34.79 -37.87
N GLU A 3 33.65 34.39 -36.92
CA GLU A 3 33.49 33.21 -36.09
C GLU A 3 32.50 33.50 -34.94
N SER A 4 32.09 32.42 -34.28
CA SER A 4 31.22 32.30 -33.09
C SER A 4 29.71 32.31 -33.40
N ASN A 5 28.89 31.36 -32.96
CA ASN A 5 28.98 30.52 -31.76
C ASN A 5 28.36 29.13 -32.03
N THR A 6 29.19 28.10 -32.14
CA THR A 6 28.81 26.72 -31.79
C THR A 6 29.27 26.51 -30.36
N ASP A 7 28.32 26.40 -29.43
CA ASP A 7 28.41 25.63 -28.19
C ASP A 7 27.05 25.72 -27.49
N ALA A 8 26.04 25.09 -28.12
CA ALA A 8 24.90 24.63 -27.36
C ALA A 8 25.37 23.37 -26.63
N GLU A 9 25.60 23.48 -25.31
CA GLU A 9 25.87 22.33 -24.44
C GLU A 9 24.84 21.23 -24.76
N THR A 10 25.30 20.17 -25.41
CA THR A 10 24.46 19.00 -25.69
C THR A 10 24.18 18.33 -24.35
N VAL A 11 22.97 18.53 -23.83
CA VAL A 11 22.48 17.80 -22.66
C VAL A 11 22.76 16.32 -22.90
N PRO A 12 23.48 15.62 -22.01
CA PRO A 12 23.77 14.20 -22.18
C PRO A 12 22.45 13.46 -22.42
N ALA A 13 22.40 12.68 -23.50
CA ALA A 13 21.19 11.93 -23.82
C ALA A 13 20.88 10.96 -22.65
N GLY A 14 19.66 11.05 -22.11
CA GLY A 14 19.21 10.17 -21.01
C GLY A 14 18.98 8.72 -21.45
N ASP A 15 18.57 7.88 -20.52
CA ASP A 15 18.16 6.49 -20.79
C ASP A 15 16.82 6.22 -20.11
N MET A 16 15.73 6.51 -20.84
CA MET A 16 14.38 6.45 -20.29
C MET A 16 13.99 5.04 -19.83
N VAL A 17 14.51 4.00 -20.50
CA VAL A 17 14.20 2.60 -20.13
C VAL A 17 14.84 2.26 -18.79
N TYR A 18 16.12 2.57 -18.62
CA TYR A 18 16.83 2.32 -17.37
C TYR A 18 16.29 3.18 -16.23
N GLU A 19 16.06 4.46 -16.46
CA GLU A 19 15.52 5.40 -15.48
C GLU A 19 14.16 4.92 -14.95
N ASN A 20 13.23 4.57 -15.84
CA ASN A 20 11.92 4.04 -15.46
C ASN A 20 12.03 2.70 -14.70
N ALA A 21 12.94 1.81 -15.12
CA ALA A 21 13.14 0.52 -14.47
C ALA A 21 13.69 0.67 -13.04
N VAL A 22 14.62 1.60 -12.84
CA VAL A 22 15.16 1.94 -11.51
C VAL A 22 14.07 2.51 -10.61
N LEU A 23 13.23 3.42 -11.13
CA LEU A 23 12.09 3.96 -10.39
C LEU A 23 11.11 2.84 -9.98
N MET A 24 10.76 1.95 -10.92
CA MET A 24 9.87 0.82 -10.66
C MET A 24 10.43 -0.08 -9.54
N LEU A 25 11.72 -0.42 -9.59
CA LEU A 25 12.35 -1.27 -8.58
C LEU A 25 12.39 -0.61 -7.21
N ARG A 26 12.77 0.68 -7.14
CA ARG A 26 12.76 1.46 -5.90
C ARG A 26 11.38 1.48 -5.26
N ASP A 27 10.37 1.83 -6.04
CA ASP A 27 8.99 1.96 -5.57
C ASP A 27 8.44 0.60 -5.13
N GLY A 28 8.75 -0.47 -5.88
CA GLY A 28 8.41 -1.84 -5.52
C GLY A 28 9.03 -2.32 -4.21
N LEU A 29 10.30 -1.97 -3.94
CA LEU A 29 10.97 -2.32 -2.68
C LEU A 29 10.34 -1.62 -1.47
N ILE A 30 9.88 -0.38 -1.62
CA ILE A 30 9.20 0.35 -0.55
C ILE A 30 7.83 -0.28 -0.25
N MET A 31 7.09 -0.68 -1.28
CA MET A 31 5.81 -1.40 -1.09
C MET A 31 6.01 -2.78 -0.47
N ARG A 32 7.10 -3.47 -0.83
CA ARG A 32 7.50 -4.73 -0.20
C ARG A 32 7.82 -4.55 1.28
N GLU A 33 8.62 -3.55 1.64
CA GLU A 33 8.94 -3.21 3.03
C GLU A 33 7.66 -2.96 3.86
N PHE A 34 6.69 -2.22 3.31
CA PHE A 34 5.40 -2.00 3.97
C PHE A 34 4.64 -3.31 4.20
N THR A 35 4.65 -4.21 3.21
CA THR A 35 4.00 -5.52 3.30
C THR A 35 4.69 -6.42 4.33
N ASP A 36 6.01 -6.47 4.32
CA ASP A 36 6.82 -7.26 5.25
C ASP A 36 6.65 -6.74 6.69
N ALA A 37 6.58 -5.42 6.89
CA ALA A 37 6.30 -4.81 8.18
C ALA A 37 4.93 -5.23 8.73
N ILE A 38 3.88 -5.26 7.88
CA ILE A 38 2.56 -5.79 8.25
C ILE A 38 2.66 -7.26 8.64
N LYS A 39 3.26 -8.10 7.80
CA LYS A 39 3.36 -9.54 8.03
C LYS A 39 4.08 -9.88 9.33
N CYS A 40 5.18 -9.19 9.61
CA CYS A 40 5.95 -9.37 10.84
C CYS A 40 5.31 -8.75 12.09
N GLY A 41 4.21 -8.00 11.96
CA GLY A 41 3.57 -7.37 13.12
C GLY A 41 4.29 -6.11 13.61
N ASP A 42 5.16 -5.50 12.80
CA ASP A 42 5.98 -4.35 13.20
C ASP A 42 5.32 -3.03 12.79
N SER A 43 4.46 -2.53 13.67
CA SER A 43 3.80 -1.24 13.47
C SER A 43 4.75 -0.04 13.49
N GLY A 44 5.95 -0.17 14.07
CA GLY A 44 6.97 0.88 14.03
C GLY A 44 7.50 1.09 12.62
N ARG A 45 7.84 -0.01 11.93
CA ARG A 45 8.23 -0.01 10.52
C ARG A 45 7.12 0.52 9.62
N ILE A 46 5.86 0.17 9.90
CA ILE A 46 4.70 0.74 9.18
C ILE A 46 4.69 2.27 9.28
N ILE A 47 4.89 2.84 10.47
CA ILE A 47 4.89 4.31 10.65
C ILE A 47 6.02 4.97 9.86
N ILE A 48 7.19 4.35 9.80
CA ILE A 48 8.31 4.85 9.00
C ILE A 48 7.93 4.83 7.51
N SER A 49 7.41 3.72 7.01
CA SER A 49 6.97 3.57 5.63
C SER A 49 5.83 4.53 5.25
N LEU A 50 4.93 4.84 6.19
CA LEU A 50 3.86 5.83 6.00
C LEU A 50 4.40 7.23 5.65
N LYS A 51 5.57 7.63 6.18
CA LYS A 51 6.19 8.92 5.83
C LYS A 51 6.53 8.98 4.33
N THR A 52 7.10 7.91 3.81
CA THR A 52 7.41 7.78 2.38
C THR A 52 6.13 7.69 1.55
N LEU A 53 5.14 6.92 2.01
CA LEU A 53 3.84 6.81 1.33
C LEU A 53 3.10 8.15 1.24
N ALA A 54 3.20 9.02 2.24
CA ALA A 54 2.63 10.37 2.16
C ALA A 54 3.15 11.15 0.93
N LEU A 55 4.45 11.02 0.65
CA LEU A 55 5.08 11.63 -0.53
C LEU A 55 4.57 10.97 -1.82
N TYR A 56 4.51 9.64 -1.88
CA TYR A 56 3.94 8.92 -3.03
C TYR A 56 2.51 9.35 -3.32
N TYR A 57 1.65 9.42 -2.31
CA TYR A 57 0.27 9.88 -2.49
C TYR A 57 0.21 11.32 -2.98
N ARG A 58 1.07 12.20 -2.47
CA ARG A 58 1.13 13.59 -2.96
C ARG A 58 1.56 13.66 -4.42
N GLY A 59 2.66 13.00 -4.77
CA GLY A 59 3.23 13.04 -6.12
C GLY A 59 2.37 12.34 -7.17
N SER A 60 1.57 11.34 -6.77
CA SER A 60 0.58 10.68 -7.63
C SER A 60 -0.77 11.39 -7.72
N GLY A 61 -0.90 12.59 -7.14
CA GLY A 61 -2.15 13.39 -7.16
C GLY A 61 -3.22 12.91 -6.19
N ARG A 62 -2.91 11.96 -5.31
CA ARG A 62 -3.79 11.44 -4.25
C ARG A 62 -3.70 12.29 -2.98
N THR A 63 -4.00 13.57 -3.13
CA THR A 63 -3.76 14.60 -2.09
C THR A 63 -4.52 14.35 -0.79
N LYS A 64 -5.73 13.76 -0.85
CA LYS A 64 -6.51 13.41 0.35
C LYS A 64 -5.79 12.36 1.20
N TYR A 65 -5.29 11.28 0.59
CA TYR A 65 -4.54 10.26 1.32
C TYR A 65 -3.24 10.80 1.89
N ALA A 66 -2.53 11.65 1.14
CA ALA A 66 -1.34 12.33 1.66
C ALA A 66 -1.67 13.17 2.91
N TYR A 67 -2.76 13.94 2.88
CA TYR A 67 -3.19 14.76 4.00
C TYR A 67 -3.55 13.93 5.24
N GLU A 68 -4.37 12.89 5.08
CA GLU A 68 -4.74 12.00 6.20
C GLU A 68 -3.52 11.35 6.86
N ILE A 69 -2.54 10.92 6.07
CA ILE A 69 -1.31 10.35 6.60
C ILE A 69 -0.46 11.38 7.34
N LEU A 70 -0.40 12.63 6.85
CA LEU A 70 0.29 13.70 7.56
C LEU A 70 -0.37 14.01 8.90
N VAL A 71 -1.70 14.07 8.95
CA VAL A 71 -2.46 14.24 10.20
C VAL A 71 -2.17 13.08 11.16
N LEU A 72 -2.18 11.85 10.66
CA LEU A 72 -1.85 10.67 11.48
C LEU A 72 -0.42 10.74 12.04
N ILE A 73 0.57 11.07 11.20
CA ILE A 73 1.97 11.23 11.61
C ILE A 73 2.09 12.36 12.64
N HIS A 74 1.45 13.51 12.43
CA HIS A 74 1.46 14.62 13.38
C HIS A 74 0.88 14.18 14.74
N ASN A 75 -0.27 13.50 14.71
CA ASN A 75 -0.91 13.00 15.93
C ASN A 75 -0.03 12.02 16.70
N LEU A 76 0.60 11.08 16.01
CA LEU A 76 1.50 10.08 16.60
C LEU A 76 2.75 10.71 17.25
N ASN A 77 3.26 11.81 16.69
CA ASN A 77 4.51 12.42 17.14
C ASN A 77 4.31 13.55 18.15
N HIS A 78 3.21 14.30 18.06
CA HIS A 78 3.06 15.57 18.79
C HIS A 78 1.79 15.67 19.63
N VAL A 79 0.70 14.99 19.27
CA VAL A 79 -0.61 15.21 19.92
C VAL A 79 -0.95 14.10 20.92
N TRP A 80 -0.77 12.84 20.53
CA TRP A 80 -1.18 11.71 21.36
C TRP A 80 -0.20 11.47 22.50
N LEU A 81 -0.76 11.33 23.71
CA LEU A 81 -0.02 10.86 24.88
C LEU A 81 0.58 9.49 24.59
N LYS A 82 1.77 9.22 25.15
CA LYS A 82 2.49 7.97 24.94
C LYS A 82 1.61 6.73 25.19
N CYS A 83 0.81 6.72 26.25
CA CYS A 83 -0.07 5.60 26.57
C CYS A 83 -1.12 5.35 25.47
N LEU A 84 -1.75 6.41 24.95
CA LEU A 84 -2.72 6.31 23.87
C LEU A 84 -2.06 5.85 22.58
N ARG A 85 -0.90 6.42 22.24
CA ARG A 85 -0.12 6.01 21.07
C ARG A 85 0.24 4.52 21.13
N ASP A 86 0.72 4.05 22.28
CA ASP A 86 1.08 2.64 22.46
C ASP A 86 -0.15 1.73 22.30
N VAL A 87 -1.32 2.14 22.81
CA VAL A 87 -2.57 1.40 22.61
C VAL A 87 -2.94 1.35 21.12
N VAL A 88 -2.93 2.48 20.43
CA VAL A 88 -3.30 2.54 19.00
C VAL A 88 -2.36 1.68 18.15
N ILE A 89 -1.05 1.87 18.28
CA ILE A 89 -0.04 1.16 17.48
C ILE A 89 -0.10 -0.35 17.73
N LYS A 90 -0.28 -0.78 18.98
CA LYS A 90 -0.40 -2.22 19.32
C LYS A 90 -1.67 -2.88 18.80
N ASN A 91 -2.68 -2.10 18.39
CA ASN A 91 -3.96 -2.61 17.89
C ASN A 91 -4.14 -2.40 16.37
N TRP A 92 -3.14 -1.90 15.65
CA TRP A 92 -3.21 -1.79 14.18
C TRP A 92 -3.18 -3.14 13.47
N LEU A 93 -2.46 -4.09 14.06
CA LEU A 93 -2.23 -5.40 13.48
C LEU A 93 -2.74 -6.47 14.45
N VAL A 94 -3.25 -7.54 13.88
CA VAL A 94 -3.73 -8.71 14.61
C VAL A 94 -3.16 -9.95 13.93
N ASN A 95 -2.86 -10.98 14.71
CA ASN A 95 -2.45 -12.28 14.19
C ASN A 95 -3.50 -13.33 14.55
N PRO A 96 -4.53 -13.54 13.70
CA PRO A 96 -5.65 -14.42 14.01
C PRO A 96 -5.25 -15.89 14.17
N MET A 97 -4.17 -16.31 13.51
CA MET A 97 -3.73 -17.71 13.45
C MET A 97 -2.50 -18.01 14.32
N GLY A 98 -1.84 -16.99 14.84
CA GLY A 98 -0.69 -17.11 15.75
C GLY A 98 0.61 -17.61 15.11
N HIS A 99 0.70 -17.71 13.79
CA HIS A 99 1.93 -18.14 13.12
C HIS A 99 2.86 -16.97 12.78
N THR A 100 4.14 -17.25 12.57
CA THR A 100 5.14 -16.29 12.08
C THR A 100 4.67 -15.68 10.76
N GLU A 101 4.89 -14.38 10.58
CA GLU A 101 4.43 -13.63 9.40
C GLU A 101 2.90 -13.66 9.15
N GLY A 102 2.11 -14.00 10.19
CA GLY A 102 0.66 -14.15 10.11
C GLY A 102 -0.15 -12.90 10.45
N PHE A 103 0.50 -11.76 10.68
CA PHE A 103 -0.20 -10.53 11.02
C PHE A 103 -0.93 -9.95 9.81
N VAL A 104 -2.09 -9.36 10.08
CA VAL A 104 -2.95 -8.65 9.13
C VAL A 104 -3.42 -7.33 9.74
N PRO A 105 -3.76 -6.33 8.92
CA PRO A 105 -4.41 -5.12 9.42
C PRO A 105 -5.72 -5.45 10.14
N VAL A 106 -5.98 -4.81 11.28
CA VAL A 106 -7.23 -5.00 12.03
C VAL A 106 -8.45 -4.64 11.19
N ASP A 107 -8.32 -3.64 10.32
CA ASP A 107 -9.37 -3.23 9.37
C ASP A 107 -9.71 -4.37 8.40
N LEU A 108 -8.70 -5.09 7.87
CA LEU A 108 -8.92 -6.26 7.02
C LEU A 108 -9.62 -7.40 7.78
N LEU A 109 -9.31 -7.58 9.07
CA LEU A 109 -10.06 -8.52 9.91
C LEU A 109 -11.52 -8.10 10.03
N GLN A 110 -11.80 -6.80 10.21
CA GLN A 110 -13.15 -6.26 10.30
C GLN A 110 -13.92 -6.39 8.98
N GLU A 111 -13.27 -6.16 7.83
CA GLU A 111 -13.85 -6.43 6.52
C GLU A 111 -14.26 -7.89 6.35
N HIS A 112 -13.41 -8.82 6.83
CA HIS A 112 -13.74 -10.24 6.83
C HIS A 112 -14.94 -10.55 7.73
N MET A 113 -15.04 -9.95 8.92
CA MET A 113 -16.22 -10.11 9.77
C MET A 113 -17.48 -9.59 9.08
N ASN A 114 -17.41 -8.42 8.46
CA ASN A 114 -18.53 -7.81 7.74
C ASN A 114 -19.01 -8.70 6.58
N LEU A 115 -18.09 -9.36 5.87
CA LEU A 115 -18.44 -10.33 4.83
C LEU A 115 -19.25 -11.49 5.41
N TRP A 116 -18.78 -12.11 6.50
CA TRP A 116 -19.50 -13.21 7.14
C TRP A 116 -20.85 -12.80 7.70
N ILE A 117 -20.93 -11.61 8.31
CA ILE A 117 -22.20 -11.03 8.77
C ILE A 117 -23.16 -10.99 7.60
N LYS A 118 -22.77 -10.43 6.45
CA LYS A 118 -23.62 -10.38 5.26
C LYS A 118 -24.03 -11.77 4.78
N THR A 119 -23.09 -12.73 4.70
CA THR A 119 -23.39 -14.09 4.24
C THR A 119 -24.40 -14.80 5.13
N ILE A 120 -24.21 -14.75 6.46
CA ILE A 120 -25.10 -15.40 7.43
C ILE A 120 -26.43 -14.66 7.54
N TYR A 121 -26.41 -13.32 7.47
CA TYR A 121 -27.60 -12.48 7.47
C TYR A 121 -28.48 -12.74 6.23
N GLN A 122 -27.87 -12.87 5.04
CA GLN A 122 -28.58 -13.14 3.79
C GLN A 122 -29.24 -14.53 3.76
N ALA A 123 -28.72 -15.50 4.52
CA ALA A 123 -29.29 -16.85 4.59
C ALA A 123 -30.74 -16.87 5.12
N GLN A 124 -31.19 -15.83 5.81
CA GLN A 124 -32.56 -15.74 6.37
C GLN A 124 -33.60 -15.11 5.41
N GLY A 125 -33.19 -14.52 4.28
CA GLY A 125 -34.09 -13.90 3.30
C GLY A 125 -34.41 -12.41 3.53
N SER A 126 -35.41 -11.89 2.81
CA SER A 126 -35.62 -10.44 2.57
C SER A 126 -36.29 -9.63 3.70
N ASN A 127 -36.64 -10.25 4.83
CA ASN A 127 -37.34 -9.59 5.96
C ASN A 127 -36.55 -9.63 7.27
N THR A 128 -35.26 -9.33 7.18
CA THR A 128 -34.36 -9.36 8.33
C THR A 128 -34.38 -8.02 9.08
N LEU A 129 -34.53 -8.13 10.39
CA LEU A 129 -34.68 -7.03 11.34
C LEU A 129 -33.29 -6.61 11.87
N TRP A 130 -33.12 -5.33 12.25
CA TRP A 130 -31.86 -4.84 12.83
C TRP A 130 -31.50 -5.58 14.13
N GLU A 131 -32.51 -6.01 14.87
CA GLU A 131 -32.44 -6.81 16.08
C GLU A 131 -31.79 -8.18 15.82
N TRP A 132 -32.05 -8.76 14.64
CA TRP A 132 -31.38 -10.00 14.23
C TRP A 132 -29.90 -9.76 13.95
N LEU A 133 -29.57 -8.68 13.22
CA LEU A 133 -28.19 -8.30 12.94
C LEU A 133 -27.41 -8.07 14.24
N GLU A 134 -28.00 -7.36 15.19
CA GLU A 134 -27.43 -7.08 16.51
C GLU A 134 -27.12 -8.38 17.27
N MET A 135 -28.03 -9.35 17.22
CA MET A 135 -27.84 -10.63 17.89
C MET A 135 -26.75 -11.51 17.25
N ILE A 136 -26.66 -11.56 15.91
CA ILE A 136 -25.70 -12.45 15.23
C ILE A 136 -24.28 -11.87 15.16
N SER A 137 -24.14 -10.54 15.10
CA SER A 137 -22.84 -9.89 14.84
C SER A 137 -21.78 -10.24 15.89
N PRO A 138 -22.06 -10.23 17.21
CA PRO A 138 -21.10 -10.65 18.23
C PRO A 138 -20.72 -12.14 18.12
N CYS A 139 -21.63 -12.97 17.62
CA CYS A 139 -21.47 -14.41 17.49
C CYS A 139 -20.78 -14.82 16.18
N ILE A 140 -20.45 -13.87 15.29
CA ILE A 140 -20.08 -14.19 13.91
C ILE A 140 -18.85 -15.08 13.80
N ASN A 141 -17.89 -14.91 14.71
CA ASN A 141 -16.70 -15.75 14.77
C ASN A 141 -17.03 -17.21 15.02
N ILE A 142 -17.94 -17.48 15.98
CA ILE A 142 -18.36 -18.84 16.33
C ILE A 142 -19.19 -19.42 15.18
N LEU A 143 -20.13 -18.65 14.64
CA LEU A 143 -20.97 -19.06 13.52
C LEU A 143 -20.14 -19.41 12.28
N ARG A 144 -19.12 -18.61 11.97
CA ARG A 144 -18.15 -18.90 10.90
C ARG A 144 -17.42 -20.23 11.14
N THR A 145 -16.90 -20.44 12.34
CA THR A 145 -16.19 -21.68 12.67
C THR A 145 -17.12 -22.89 12.54
N LEU A 146 -18.35 -22.77 13.04
CA LEU A 146 -19.36 -23.83 12.94
C LEU A 146 -19.71 -24.12 11.47
N ALA A 147 -19.99 -23.09 10.67
CA ALA A 147 -20.28 -23.25 9.24
C ALA A 147 -19.12 -23.93 8.50
N THR A 148 -17.88 -23.55 8.82
CA THR A 148 -16.68 -24.18 8.25
C THR A 148 -16.55 -25.65 8.65
N GLN A 149 -16.81 -25.98 9.92
CA GLN A 149 -16.79 -27.36 10.42
C GLN A 149 -17.87 -28.23 9.78
N VAL A 150 -19.10 -27.71 9.70
CA VAL A 150 -20.22 -28.39 9.03
C VAL A 150 -19.89 -28.63 7.56
N ASN A 151 -19.39 -27.61 6.84
CA ASN A 151 -18.97 -27.76 5.45
C ASN A 151 -17.82 -28.77 5.29
N SER A 152 -16.86 -28.81 6.23
CA SER A 152 -15.78 -29.82 6.19
C SER A 152 -16.27 -31.25 6.44
N THR A 153 -17.37 -31.43 7.18
CA THR A 153 -17.91 -32.74 7.58
C THR A 153 -18.95 -33.25 6.58
N LEU A 154 -19.82 -32.37 6.09
CA LEU A 154 -21.00 -32.69 5.28
C LEU A 154 -20.95 -32.09 3.87
N GLY A 155 -20.09 -31.09 3.64
CA GLY A 155 -19.98 -30.41 2.37
C GLY A 155 -19.14 -31.18 1.36
N ASP A 156 -19.27 -30.80 0.09
CA ASP A 156 -18.47 -31.37 -0.99
C ASP A 156 -17.01 -30.89 -0.88
N LYS A 157 -16.05 -31.77 -1.19
CA LYS A 157 -14.60 -31.45 -1.13
C LYS A 157 -14.18 -30.63 -2.36
N GLN A 158 -14.84 -29.51 -2.61
CA GLN A 158 -14.38 -28.56 -3.60
C GLN A 158 -13.17 -27.84 -3.03
N GLY A 159 -12.03 -27.94 -3.72
CA GLY A 159 -10.81 -27.25 -3.33
C GLY A 159 -11.02 -25.74 -3.35
N VAL A 160 -11.23 -25.13 -2.18
CA VAL A 160 -11.35 -23.67 -2.03
C VAL A 160 -9.98 -22.99 -2.17
N LYS A 161 -8.90 -23.75 -2.01
CA LYS A 161 -7.53 -23.27 -2.18
C LYS A 161 -7.11 -23.47 -3.63
N HIS A 162 -6.93 -22.36 -4.35
CA HIS A 162 -6.16 -22.39 -5.58
C HIS A 162 -4.75 -22.93 -5.24
N HIS A 163 -4.31 -23.95 -5.96
CA HIS A 163 -2.93 -24.40 -5.88
C HIS A 163 -2.04 -23.20 -6.20
N GLU A 164 -1.06 -22.90 -5.34
CA GLU A 164 -0.04 -21.91 -5.67
C GLU A 164 0.55 -22.23 -7.04
N LEU A 165 0.43 -21.29 -7.97
CA LEU A 165 0.95 -21.45 -9.31
C LEU A 165 2.48 -21.50 -9.22
N ASP A 166 3.10 -22.50 -9.85
CA ASP A 166 4.55 -22.52 -10.03
C ASP A 166 4.94 -21.47 -11.08
N LEU A 167 5.39 -20.31 -10.60
CA LEU A 167 5.81 -19.18 -11.42
C LEU A 167 7.27 -19.30 -11.91
N SER A 168 7.96 -20.42 -11.66
CA SER A 168 9.38 -20.57 -11.99
C SER A 168 9.69 -20.39 -13.48
N ASN A 169 8.77 -20.80 -14.36
CA ASN A 169 8.92 -20.61 -15.80
C ASN A 169 8.72 -19.14 -16.19
N ASP A 170 7.70 -18.49 -15.63
CA ASP A 170 7.37 -17.09 -15.91
C ASP A 170 8.49 -16.16 -15.43
N ILE A 171 9.05 -16.41 -14.24
CA ILE A 171 10.19 -15.66 -13.73
C ILE A 171 11.41 -15.83 -14.64
N ARG A 172 11.69 -17.06 -15.11
CA ARG A 172 12.82 -17.31 -16.01
C ARG A 172 12.66 -16.58 -17.34
N GLU A 173 11.48 -16.63 -17.94
CA GLU A 173 11.23 -15.94 -19.22
C GLU A 173 11.28 -14.42 -19.02
N LEU A 174 10.72 -13.89 -17.92
CA LEU A 174 10.81 -12.48 -17.58
C LEU A 174 12.27 -12.02 -17.46
N MET A 175 13.10 -12.76 -16.71
CA MET A 175 14.51 -12.43 -16.53
C MET A 175 15.28 -12.45 -17.86
N LYS A 176 14.97 -13.42 -18.74
CA LYS A 176 15.54 -13.51 -20.08
C LYS A 176 15.14 -12.31 -20.95
N VAL A 177 13.88 -11.89 -20.93
CA VAL A 177 13.39 -10.71 -21.66
C VAL A 177 14.07 -9.44 -21.14
N LEU A 178 14.10 -9.25 -19.82
CA LEU A 178 14.76 -8.10 -19.18
C LEU A 178 16.24 -8.00 -19.54
N HIS A 179 16.93 -9.13 -19.59
CA HIS A 179 18.35 -9.19 -20.00
C HIS A 179 18.52 -8.89 -21.49
N THR A 180 17.69 -9.50 -22.35
CA THR A 180 17.73 -9.31 -23.81
C THR A 180 17.54 -7.84 -24.18
N HIS A 181 16.64 -7.14 -23.49
CA HIS A 181 16.38 -5.72 -23.70
C HIS A 181 17.28 -4.79 -22.87
N GLN A 182 18.24 -5.33 -22.12
CA GLN A 182 19.17 -4.57 -21.28
C GLN A 182 18.47 -3.55 -20.37
N VAL A 183 17.34 -3.92 -19.79
CA VAL A 183 16.46 -2.98 -19.06
C VAL A 183 17.16 -2.38 -17.84
N TYR A 184 17.95 -3.18 -17.13
CA TYR A 184 18.72 -2.77 -15.94
C TYR A 184 20.21 -2.50 -16.25
N SER A 185 20.54 -2.20 -17.50
CA SER A 185 21.87 -1.74 -17.90
C SER A 185 21.75 -0.38 -18.55
N GLN A 186 22.64 0.56 -18.21
CA GLN A 186 22.59 1.91 -18.75
C GLN A 186 23.08 1.92 -20.20
N VAL A 187 22.21 2.35 -21.11
CA VAL A 187 22.43 2.52 -22.54
C VAL A 187 21.95 3.91 -22.94
N ILE A 188 22.91 4.81 -23.16
CA ILE A 188 22.68 6.23 -23.44
C ILE A 188 21.84 6.40 -24.71
N GLY A 189 20.84 7.27 -24.65
CA GLY A 189 20.01 7.68 -25.79
C GLY A 189 18.76 6.84 -26.04
N ARG A 190 18.41 5.89 -25.16
CA ARG A 190 17.15 5.16 -25.29
C ARG A 190 15.96 6.03 -24.90
N THR A 191 14.97 6.09 -25.79
CA THR A 191 13.69 6.75 -25.58
C THR A 191 12.54 5.77 -25.73
N ILE A 192 11.45 5.98 -25.00
CA ILE A 192 10.21 5.22 -25.16
C ILE A 192 9.20 6.14 -25.83
N ASP A 193 8.64 5.68 -26.96
CA ASP A 193 7.67 6.46 -27.72
C ASP A 193 6.35 6.64 -26.95
N GLY A 194 5.79 7.84 -27.03
CA GLY A 194 4.45 8.18 -26.50
C GLY A 194 4.47 9.03 -25.23
N GLU A 195 3.32 9.65 -24.93
CA GLU A 195 3.13 10.59 -23.81
C GLU A 195 3.39 9.98 -22.42
N LYS A 196 3.44 8.65 -22.32
CA LYS A 196 3.72 7.89 -21.08
C LYS A 196 5.11 7.24 -21.07
N GLY A 197 5.97 7.62 -22.02
CA GLY A 197 7.31 7.03 -22.13
C GLY A 197 8.23 7.41 -20.97
N SER A 198 8.09 8.62 -20.41
CA SER A 198 8.81 9.05 -19.21
C SER A 198 7.91 8.91 -17.99
N VAL A 199 8.35 8.15 -16.99
CA VAL A 199 7.63 8.05 -15.71
C VAL A 199 8.18 9.11 -14.76
N PRO A 200 7.33 10.00 -14.22
CA PRO A 200 7.80 10.98 -13.25
C PRO A 200 8.22 10.30 -11.95
N ASP A 201 9.30 10.80 -11.33
CA ASP A 201 9.64 10.42 -9.96
C ASP A 201 8.59 10.99 -8.99
N VAL A 202 7.60 10.18 -8.66
CA VAL A 202 6.49 10.54 -7.77
C VAL A 202 6.95 10.84 -6.34
N LEU A 203 8.08 10.29 -5.89
CA LEU A 203 8.62 10.58 -4.56
C LEU A 203 9.16 12.01 -4.51
N VAL A 204 9.98 12.37 -5.51
CA VAL A 204 10.55 13.71 -5.64
C VAL A 204 9.47 14.74 -5.95
N GLY A 205 8.53 14.41 -6.85
CA GLY A 205 7.37 15.24 -7.13
C GLY A 205 6.50 15.46 -5.89
N GLY A 206 6.31 14.41 -5.08
CA GLY A 206 5.62 14.48 -3.79
C GLY A 206 6.30 15.42 -2.80
N LEU A 207 7.63 15.33 -2.67
CA LEU A 207 8.43 16.18 -1.78
C LEU A 207 8.31 17.66 -2.15
N HIS A 208 8.49 18.01 -3.42
CA HIS A 208 8.31 19.38 -3.91
C HIS A 208 6.86 19.84 -3.71
N GLY A 209 5.90 18.96 -3.98
CA GLY A 209 4.48 19.24 -3.86
C GLY A 209 3.98 19.39 -2.42
N LEU A 210 4.74 18.95 -1.42
CA LEU A 210 4.33 18.99 0.00
C LEU A 210 4.69 20.30 0.70
N LYS A 211 5.63 21.08 0.17
CA LYS A 211 6.15 22.31 0.80
C LYS A 211 5.03 23.30 1.13
N LYS A 212 4.24 23.69 0.13
CA LYS A 212 3.14 24.65 0.28
C LYS A 212 2.03 24.14 1.23
N PRO A 213 1.52 22.90 1.08
CA PRO A 213 0.55 22.35 2.04
C PRO A 213 1.04 22.28 3.49
N LEU A 214 2.33 22.03 3.71
CA LEU A 214 2.91 22.04 5.06
C LEU A 214 2.92 23.45 5.65
N GLU A 215 3.26 24.46 4.85
CA GLU A 215 3.19 25.86 5.25
C GLU A 215 1.74 26.24 5.63
N GLU A 216 0.76 25.90 4.78
CA GLU A 216 -0.67 26.14 5.04
C GLU A 216 -1.19 25.40 6.28
N TYR A 217 -0.77 24.16 6.50
CA TYR A 217 -1.13 23.36 7.68
C TYR A 217 -0.56 23.99 8.97
N ASN A 218 0.71 24.42 8.94
CA ASN A 218 1.35 25.05 10.09
C ASN A 218 0.68 26.40 10.43
N GLU A 219 0.32 27.20 9.42
CA GLU A 219 -0.43 28.45 9.62
C GLU A 219 -1.82 28.19 10.25
N LEU A 220 -2.54 27.20 9.73
CA LEU A 220 -3.84 26.80 10.29
C LEU A 220 -3.70 26.35 11.75
N PHE A 221 -2.68 25.56 12.05
CA PHE A 221 -2.42 25.05 13.38
C PHE A 221 -2.13 26.19 14.38
N GLU A 222 -1.31 27.17 14.01
CA GLU A 222 -1.05 28.34 14.86
C GLU A 222 -2.32 29.17 15.11
N ARG A 223 -3.18 29.35 14.10
CA ARG A 223 -4.48 30.03 14.28
C ARG A 223 -5.44 29.30 15.21
N LEU A 224 -5.42 27.98 15.22
CA LEU A 224 -6.27 27.16 16.09
C LEU A 224 -5.79 27.10 17.54
N ARG A 225 -4.58 27.62 17.82
CA ARG A 225 -3.95 27.62 19.14
C ARG A 225 -4.22 28.90 19.95
N THR A 226 -4.62 29.97 19.28
CA THR A 226 -5.18 31.21 19.85
C THR A 226 -6.67 31.09 20.13
#